data_AF-Q2Q0V2-F1
#
_entry.id   AF-Q2Q0V2-F1
#
_cell.length_a   1.000
_cell.length_b   1.000
_cell.length_c   1.000
_cell.angle_alpha   90.00
_cell.angle_beta   90.00
_cell.angle_gamma   90.00
#
_symmetry.space_group_name_H-M   'P 1'
#
loop_
_entity.id
_entity.type
_entity.pdbx_description
1 polymer ?
#
loop_
_entity_poly.entity_id
_entity_poly.type
_entity_poly.pdbx_seq_one_letter_code
_entity_poly.pdbx_strand_id
1 'polypeptide(L)'
;AINFVVELMYAASIFQMPDLVSIFERRLLNFVGKALSDNVIPILVVAFHCQLNQLIDQCIDRVARSDIDDISLEKGLPDEVVKKIKILRRNYQQDSDPNL
;
A
#
# COMPACT_ATOMS: atom_id res chain seq x y z
N ALA A 1 -11.30 8.39 -8.35
CA ALA A 1 -11.96 7.97 -7.09
C ALA A 1 -10.96 7.74 -5.96
N ILE A 2 -9.85 7.03 -6.20
CA ILE A 2 -8.84 6.71 -5.17
C ILE A 2 -8.28 7.98 -4.49
N ASN A 3 -7.79 8.95 -5.27
CA ASN A 3 -7.20 10.19 -4.72
C ASN A 3 -8.14 10.92 -3.75
N PHE A 4 -9.43 11.01 -4.09
CA PHE A 4 -10.42 11.62 -3.21
C PHE A 4 -10.57 10.88 -1.88
N VAL A 5 -10.59 9.54 -1.88
CA VAL A 5 -10.69 8.75 -0.64
C VAL A 5 -9.38 8.81 0.15
N VAL A 6 -8.24 8.92 -0.52
CA VAL A 6 -6.93 9.15 0.11
C VAL A 6 -6.92 10.49 0.86
N GLU A 7 -7.37 11.57 0.22
CA GLU A 7 -7.46 12.90 0.87
C GLU A 7 -8.44 12.88 2.06
N LEU A 8 -9.60 12.24 1.91
CA LEU A 8 -10.57 12.09 3.00
C LEU A 8 -10.02 11.25 4.16
N MET A 9 -9.29 10.18 3.87
CA MET A 9 -8.62 9.37 4.89
C MET A 9 -7.63 10.21 5.68
N TYR A 10 -6.77 10.96 4.98
CA TYR A 10 -5.78 11.82 5.62
C TYR A 10 -6.46 12.87 6.52
N ALA A 11 -7.48 13.57 6.00
CA ALA A 11 -8.23 14.54 6.79
C ALA A 11 -8.89 13.89 8.03
N ALA A 12 -9.57 12.74 7.86
CA ALA A 12 -10.22 12.04 8.96
C ALA A 12 -9.23 11.59 10.05
N SER A 13 -8.03 11.14 9.66
CA SER A 13 -6.96 10.78 10.61
C SER A 13 -6.47 12.01 11.38
N ILE A 14 -6.18 13.12 10.70
CA ILE A 14 -5.72 14.37 11.32
C ILE A 14 -6.77 14.94 12.29
N PHE A 15 -8.04 14.92 11.92
CA PHE A 15 -9.13 15.39 12.78
C PHE A 15 -9.60 14.35 13.82
N GLN A 16 -8.92 13.21 13.93
CA GLN A 16 -9.22 12.15 14.90
C GLN A 16 -10.68 11.68 14.83
N MET A 17 -11.15 11.38 13.62
CA MET A 17 -12.50 10.91 13.33
C MET A 17 -12.52 9.38 13.08
N PRO A 18 -12.51 8.54 14.13
CA PRO A 18 -12.28 7.09 14.00
C PRO A 18 -13.34 6.36 13.17
N ASP A 19 -14.60 6.80 13.23
CA ASP A 19 -15.68 6.21 12.42
C ASP A 19 -15.45 6.44 10.92
N LEU A 20 -15.00 7.64 10.55
CA LEU A 20 -14.67 7.97 9.17
C LEU A 20 -13.40 7.23 8.70
N VAL A 21 -12.38 7.14 9.57
CA VAL A 21 -11.17 6.33 9.30
C VAL A 21 -11.57 4.89 9.00
N SER A 22 -12.44 4.29 9.80
CA SER A 22 -12.91 2.91 9.61
C SER A 22 -13.65 2.72 8.27
N ILE A 23 -14.48 3.69 7.87
CA ILE A 23 -15.20 3.67 6.59
C ILE A 23 -14.22 3.78 5.42
N PHE A 24 -13.29 4.73 5.49
CA PHE A 24 -12.33 4.96 4.41
C PHE A 24 -11.31 3.83 4.31
N GLU A 25 -10.87 3.24 5.41
CA GLU A 25 -9.94 2.11 5.41
C GLU A 25 -10.56 0.92 4.68
N ARG A 26 -11.83 0.58 5.00
CA ARG A 26 -12.56 -0.48 4.29
C ARG A 26 -12.69 -0.19 2.78
N ARG A 27 -12.88 1.08 2.41
CA ARG A 27 -12.98 1.48 1.01
C ARG A 27 -11.63 1.39 0.30
N LEU A 28 -10.55 1.81 0.95
CA LEU A 28 -9.19 1.71 0.43
C LEU A 28 -8.76 0.25 0.27
N LEU A 29 -9.06 -0.62 1.23
CA LEU A 29 -8.84 -2.07 1.13
C LEU A 29 -9.50 -2.67 -0.12
N ASN A 30 -10.74 -2.27 -0.41
CA ASN A 30 -11.44 -2.71 -1.62
C ASN A 30 -10.74 -2.24 -2.91
N PHE A 31 -10.15 -1.03 -2.90
CA PHE A 31 -9.35 -0.56 -4.03
C PHE A 31 -8.04 -1.33 -4.20
N VAL A 32 -7.33 -1.68 -3.12
CA VAL A 32 -6.06 -2.43 -3.20
C VAL A 32 -6.23 -3.72 -3.99
N GLY A 33 -7.32 -4.45 -3.77
CA GLY A 33 -7.60 -5.70 -4.48
C GLY A 33 -8.05 -5.55 -5.95
N LYS A 34 -8.43 -4.35 -6.40
CA LYS A 34 -9.09 -4.13 -7.70
C LYS A 34 -8.39 -3.13 -8.61
N ALA A 35 -7.59 -2.24 -8.06
CA ALA A 35 -6.92 -1.20 -8.81
C ALA A 35 -5.69 -1.73 -9.54
N LEU A 36 -5.27 -0.99 -10.58
CA LEU A 36 -3.94 -1.15 -11.15
C LEU A 36 -2.87 -0.96 -10.06
N SER A 37 -1.77 -1.69 -10.19
CA SER A 37 -0.70 -1.70 -9.19
C SER A 37 -0.22 -0.28 -8.85
N ASP A 38 -0.06 0.59 -9.85
CA ASP A 38 0.44 1.96 -9.68
C ASP A 38 -0.49 2.81 -8.81
N ASN A 39 -1.80 2.54 -8.90
CA ASN A 39 -2.80 3.25 -8.10
C ASN A 39 -2.83 2.80 -6.64
N VAL A 40 -2.08 1.75 -6.26
CA VAL A 40 -1.91 1.31 -4.87
C VAL A 40 -0.88 2.17 -4.14
N ILE A 41 0.08 2.77 -4.84
CA ILE A 41 1.11 3.63 -4.24
C ILE A 41 0.52 4.78 -3.40
N PRO A 42 -0.42 5.62 -3.90
CA PRO A 42 -1.02 6.67 -3.07
C PRO A 42 -1.82 6.12 -1.87
N ILE A 43 -2.38 4.91 -1.97
CA ILE A 43 -3.06 4.25 -0.86
C ILE A 43 -2.06 3.84 0.22
N LEU A 44 -0.92 3.27 -0.18
CA LEU A 44 0.16 2.90 0.73
C LEU A 44 0.74 4.12 1.44
N VAL A 45 0.94 5.22 0.71
CA VAL A 45 1.43 6.49 1.29
C VAL A 45 0.49 7.00 2.39
N VAL A 46 -0.82 7.05 2.14
CA VAL A 46 -1.75 7.53 3.18
C VAL A 46 -1.89 6.54 4.33
N ALA A 47 -1.88 5.24 4.05
CA ALA A 47 -1.95 4.20 5.08
C ALA A 47 -0.75 4.31 6.02
N PHE A 48 0.44 4.56 5.47
CA PHE A 48 1.67 4.78 6.23
C PHE A 48 1.57 6.02 7.13
N HIS A 49 1.17 7.17 6.57
CA HIS A 49 1.01 8.41 7.35
C HIS A 49 -0.04 8.28 8.46
N CYS A 50 -1.11 7.53 8.21
CA CYS A 50 -2.21 7.32 9.16
C CYS A 50 -2.00 6.10 10.09
N GLN A 51 -0.86 5.41 9.98
CA GLN A 51 -0.51 4.23 10.78
C GLN A 51 -1.53 3.07 10.68
N LEU A 52 -2.12 2.87 9.49
CA LEU A 52 -3.13 1.84 9.22
C LEU A 52 -2.48 0.50 8.85
N ASN A 53 -1.94 -0.21 9.84
CA ASN A 53 -1.10 -1.39 9.64
C ASN A 53 -1.70 -2.46 8.72
N GLN A 54 -2.99 -2.80 8.86
CA GLN A 54 -3.62 -3.79 8.00
C GLN A 54 -3.63 -3.37 6.53
N LEU A 55 -3.91 -2.09 6.26
CA LEU A 55 -3.91 -1.54 4.91
C LEU A 55 -2.47 -1.42 4.35
N ILE A 56 -1.50 -1.07 5.19
CA ILE A 56 -0.07 -1.05 4.84
C ILE A 56 0.36 -2.44 4.36
N ASP A 57 0.09 -3.48 5.14
CA ASP A 57 0.52 -4.84 4.83
C ASP A 57 -0.07 -5.33 3.50
N GLN A 58 -1.36 -5.08 3.26
CA GLN A 58 -2.00 -5.45 1.99
C GLN A 58 -1.47 -4.66 0.79
N CYS A 59 -1.17 -3.38 0.96
CA CYS A 59 -0.57 -2.59 -0.11
C CYS A 59 0.85 -3.08 -0.44
N ILE A 60 1.67 -3.35 0.59
CA ILE A 60 3.03 -3.87 0.42
C ILE A 60 3.01 -5.22 -0.32
N ASP A 61 2.17 -6.14 0.13
CA ASP A 61 1.97 -7.47 -0.47
C ASP A 61 1.52 -7.36 -1.95
N ARG A 62 0.59 -6.45 -2.24
CA ARG A 62 0.09 -6.20 -3.60
C ARG A 62 1.13 -5.58 -4.53
N VAL A 63 1.96 -4.66 -4.04
CA VAL A 63 3.04 -4.01 -4.81
C VAL A 63 4.25 -4.94 -4.96
N ALA A 64 4.53 -5.77 -3.96
CA ALA A 64 5.60 -6.76 -4.05
C ALA A 64 5.33 -7.79 -5.17
N ARG A 65 4.07 -8.15 -5.43
CA ARG A 65 3.71 -9.03 -6.56
C ARG A 65 3.54 -8.33 -7.91
N SER A 66 3.73 -7.01 -7.99
CA SER A 66 3.61 -6.26 -9.25
C SER A 66 4.94 -6.06 -9.97
N ASP A 67 4.83 -5.60 -11.21
CA ASP A 67 5.90 -5.21 -12.12
C ASP A 67 6.38 -3.76 -11.93
N ILE A 68 5.94 -3.05 -10.87
CA ILE A 68 6.39 -1.67 -10.59
C ILE A 68 7.90 -1.66 -10.37
N ASP A 69 8.62 -0.83 -11.12
CA ASP A 69 10.07 -0.75 -11.03
C ASP A 69 10.54 -0.07 -9.74
N ASP A 70 11.76 -0.39 -9.32
CA ASP A 70 12.35 0.12 -8.08
C ASP A 70 12.47 1.65 -8.05
N ILE A 71 12.70 2.31 -9.19
CA ILE A 71 12.84 3.78 -9.27
C ILE A 71 11.50 4.43 -8.95
N SER A 72 10.40 3.88 -9.45
CA SER A 72 9.05 4.35 -9.14
C SER A 72 8.70 4.18 -7.65
N LEU A 73 9.14 3.09 -7.02
CA LEU A 73 8.95 2.88 -5.58
C LEU A 73 9.74 3.89 -4.74
N GLU A 74 11.02 4.08 -5.04
CA GLU A 74 11.94 4.98 -4.32
C GLU A 74 11.51 6.45 -4.42
N LYS A 75 10.85 6.84 -5.51
CA LYS A 75 10.29 8.19 -5.65
C LYS A 75 9.01 8.42 -4.84
N GLY A 76 8.23 7.36 -4.61
CA GLY A 76 6.87 7.46 -4.07
C GLY A 76 6.73 7.07 -2.60
N LEU A 77 7.68 6.32 -2.04
CA LEU A 77 7.52 5.64 -0.76
C LEU A 77 8.70 5.91 0.20
N PRO A 78 8.46 5.86 1.52
CA PRO A 78 9.54 5.86 2.51
C PRO A 78 10.50 4.68 2.32
N ASP A 79 11.80 4.91 2.56
CA ASP A 79 12.85 3.90 2.39
C ASP A 79 12.57 2.57 3.10
N GLU A 80 11.99 2.61 4.29
CA GLU A 80 11.66 1.41 5.05
C GLU A 80 10.56 0.56 4.39
N VAL A 81 9.60 1.21 3.74
CA VAL A 81 8.52 0.54 2.99
C VAL A 81 9.10 -0.07 1.72
N VAL A 82 9.97 0.67 1.00
CA VAL A 82 10.68 0.17 -0.18
C VAL A 82 11.51 -1.06 0.17
N LYS A 83 12.26 -1.03 1.29
CA LYS A 83 13.04 -2.18 1.77
C LYS A 83 12.16 -3.41 2.02
N LYS A 84 11.02 -3.25 2.69
CA LYS A 84 10.06 -4.35 2.93
C LYS A 84 9.54 -4.96 1.62
N ILE A 85 9.18 -4.12 0.64
CA ILE A 85 8.71 -4.57 -0.68
C ILE A 85 9.81 -5.37 -1.39
N LYS A 86 11.05 -4.87 -1.40
CA LYS A 86 12.19 -5.56 -2.06
C LYS A 86 12.50 -6.91 -1.41
N ILE A 87 12.39 -7.03 -0.09
CA ILE A 87 12.55 -8.31 0.62
C ILE A 87 11.45 -9.30 0.18
N LEU A 88 10.18 -8.89 0.22
CA LEU A 88 9.06 -9.75 -0.17
C LEU A 88 9.13 -10.21 -1.63
N ARG A 89 9.53 -9.32 -2.55
CA ARG A 89 9.79 -9.67 -3.96
C ARG A 89 10.76 -10.83 -4.11
N ARG A 90 11.88 -10.79 -3.38
CA ARG A 90 12.87 -11.88 -3.40
C ARG A 90 12.31 -13.17 -2.85
N ASN A 91 11.52 -13.10 -1.78
CA ASN A 91 10.89 -14.29 -1.19
C ASN A 91 9.95 -14.96 -2.20
N TYR A 92 9.12 -14.20 -2.91
CA TYR A 92 8.25 -14.77 -3.95
C TYR A 92 9.03 -15.40 -5.10
N GLN A 93 10.17 -14.83 -5.49
CA GLN A 93 11.05 -15.40 -6.52
C GLN A 93 11.68 -16.72 -6.05
N GLN A 94 12.07 -16.82 -4.79
CA GLN A 94 12.63 -18.04 -4.20
C GLN A 94 11.57 -19.14 -4.07
N ASP A 95 10.34 -18.80 -3.64
CA ASP A 95 9.24 -19.77 -3.50
C ASP A 95 8.72 -20.30 -4.85
N SER A 96 8.98 -19.59 -5.95
CA SER A 96 8.56 -20.00 -7.29
C SER A 96 9.63 -20.77 -8.07
N ASP A 97 10.79 -21.03 -7.47
CA ASP A 97 11.85 -21.83 -8.07
C ASP A 97 11.60 -23.34 -7.78
N PRO A 98 11.19 -24.15 -8.77
CA PRO A 98 10.80 -25.55 -8.55
C PRO A 98 11.98 -26.50 -8.28
N ASN A 99 13.19 -25.96 -8.09
CA ASN A 99 14.42 -26.72 -7.85
C ASN A 99 14.86 -26.74 -6.38
N LEU A 100 13.97 -26.36 -5.45
CA LEU A 100 14.14 -26.59 -4.01
C LEU A 100 13.28 -27.76 -3.52
#